data_AF-A0A939LPT2-F1
#
_entry.id   AF-A0A939LPT2-F1
#
_cell.length_a   1.000
_cell.length_b   1.000
_cell.length_c   1.000
_cell.angle_alpha   90.00
_cell.angle_beta   90.00
_cell.angle_gamma   90.00
#
_symmetry.space_group_name_H-M   'P 1'
#
loop_
_entity.id
_entity.type
_entity.pdbx_description
1 polymer ?
#
loop_
_entity_poly.entity_id
_entity_poly.type
_entity_poly.pdbx_seq_one_letter_code
_entity_poly.pdbx_strand_id
1 'polypeptide(L)'
;MNPPAPYYWSWLVNHGEPRPQTVLPQPRRAVVTTNTYGGHEVTAQVYAIARAPGYVCVRQDIAGRAPWNAWVPEERVLPVG
;
A
#
# COMPACT_ATOMS: atom_id res chain seq x y z
N MET A 1 13.12 -4.44 18.69
CA MET A 1 12.16 -4.67 17.57
C MET A 1 11.77 -6.12 17.63
N ASN A 2 10.48 -6.43 17.86
CA ASN A 2 10.02 -7.82 17.72
C ASN A 2 10.11 -8.22 16.25
N PRO A 3 10.55 -9.46 15.93
CA PRO A 3 10.51 -9.93 14.56
C PRO A 3 9.07 -9.85 14.05
N PRO A 4 8.85 -9.41 12.80
CA PRO A 4 7.54 -9.40 12.22
C PRO A 4 6.94 -10.81 12.31
N ALA A 5 5.73 -10.94 12.86
CA ALA A 5 5.05 -12.23 12.88
C ALA A 5 4.91 -12.73 11.42
N PRO A 6 5.13 -14.03 11.15
CA PRO A 6 5.35 -14.53 9.79
C PRO A 6 4.23 -14.18 8.80
N TYR A 7 3.00 -13.99 9.29
CA TYR A 7 1.82 -13.81 8.45
C TYR A 7 1.71 -12.45 7.74
N TYR A 8 2.43 -11.42 8.21
CA TYR A 8 2.44 -10.10 7.55
C TYR A 8 3.75 -9.79 6.82
N TRP A 9 4.67 -10.76 6.72
CA TRP A 9 5.96 -10.59 6.05
C TRP A 9 5.85 -10.08 4.60
N SER A 10 4.80 -10.48 3.88
CA SER A 10 4.56 -10.10 2.48
C SER A 10 3.69 -8.85 2.30
N TRP A 11 3.22 -8.22 3.39
CA TRP A 11 2.33 -7.07 3.30
C TRP A 11 3.16 -5.81 3.07
N LEU A 12 2.66 -4.89 2.25
CA LEU A 12 3.31 -3.59 2.02
C LEU A 12 3.45 -2.83 3.35
N VAL A 13 4.61 -2.21 3.57
CA VAL A 13 4.81 -1.35 4.74
C VAL A 13 3.85 -0.17 4.65
N ASN A 14 3.07 0.04 5.71
CA ASN A 14 2.29 1.25 5.87
C ASN A 14 3.17 2.36 6.47
N HIS A 15 3.29 3.49 5.79
CA HIS A 15 4.10 4.64 6.23
C HIS A 15 3.36 5.59 7.18
N GLY A 16 2.12 5.29 7.55
CA GLY A 16 1.39 6.02 8.59
C GLY A 16 -0.09 6.20 8.26
N GLU A 17 -0.65 7.31 8.72
CA GLU A 17 -2.03 7.73 8.42
C GLU A 17 -2.02 9.25 8.15
N PRO A 18 -1.56 9.67 6.96
CA PRO A 18 -1.40 11.09 6.62
C PRO A 18 -2.76 11.80 6.58
N ARG A 19 -2.77 13.08 6.99
CA ARG A 19 -3.96 13.93 7.01
C ARG A 19 -3.66 15.31 6.41
N PRO A 20 -4.65 15.98 5.77
CA PRO A 20 -5.98 15.47 5.44
C PRO A 20 -5.94 14.41 4.33
N GLN A 21 -6.96 13.55 4.31
CA GLN A 21 -7.11 12.48 3.31
C GLN A 21 -8.38 12.68 2.47
N THR A 22 -8.31 12.31 1.19
CA THR A 22 -9.44 12.31 0.27
C THR A 22 -9.62 10.93 -0.33
N VAL A 23 -10.77 10.30 -0.06
CA VAL A 23 -11.14 9.00 -0.66
C VAL A 23 -11.46 9.21 -2.14
N LEU A 24 -10.97 8.32 -2.99
CA LEU A 24 -11.26 8.35 -4.42
C LEU A 24 -12.71 7.88 -4.65
N PRO A 25 -13.44 8.46 -5.63
CA PRO A 25 -14.81 8.02 -5.94
C PRO A 25 -14.93 6.54 -6.30
N GLN A 26 -13.84 5.99 -6.87
CA GLN A 26 -13.70 4.57 -7.14
C GLN A 26 -12.22 4.16 -7.02
N PRO A 27 -11.93 2.92 -6.60
CA PRO A 27 -10.58 2.36 -6.66
C PRO A 27 -10.00 2.42 -8.08
N ARG A 28 -8.72 2.78 -8.21
CA ARG A 28 -8.01 2.85 -9.50
C ARG A 28 -6.84 1.87 -9.51
N ARG A 29 -6.65 1.13 -10.60
CA ARG A 29 -5.51 0.22 -10.73
C ARG A 29 -4.20 0.99 -10.70
N ALA A 30 -3.22 0.44 -10.00
CA ALA A 30 -1.89 1.01 -9.89
C ALA A 30 -0.84 -0.09 -9.68
N VAL A 31 0.41 0.26 -9.93
CA VAL A 31 1.59 -0.50 -9.53
C VAL A 31 2.30 0.28 -8.44
N VAL A 32 2.74 -0.41 -7.39
CA VAL A 32 3.56 0.18 -6.34
C VAL A 32 4.88 -0.57 -6.22
N THR A 33 5.99 0.17 -6.11
CA THR A 33 7.30 -0.39 -5.74
C THR A 33 7.69 0.09 -4.36
N THR A 34 7.64 -0.77 -3.36
CA THR A 34 7.94 -0.41 -1.96
C THR A 34 8.36 -1.63 -1.13
N ASN A 35 8.75 -1.41 0.12
CA ASN A 35 9.13 -2.48 1.04
C ASN A 35 7.91 -3.22 1.60
N THR A 36 8.08 -4.51 1.87
CA THR A 36 7.19 -5.28 2.74
C THR A 36 7.68 -5.27 4.18
N TYR A 37 6.84 -5.66 5.15
CA TYR A 37 7.28 -5.83 6.55
C TYR A 37 8.38 -6.89 6.71
N GLY A 38 8.57 -7.77 5.73
CA GLY A 38 9.70 -8.69 5.63
C GLY A 38 11.02 -8.05 5.18
N GLY A 39 11.05 -6.74 4.92
CA GLY A 39 12.27 -6.04 4.52
C GLY A 39 12.66 -6.22 3.05
N HIS A 40 11.80 -6.82 2.23
CA HIS A 40 12.03 -6.96 0.79
C HIS A 40 11.37 -5.81 0.03
N GLU A 41 12.05 -5.24 -0.95
CA GLU A 41 11.42 -4.38 -1.95
C GLU A 41 10.68 -5.24 -2.97
N VAL A 42 9.44 -4.87 -3.28
CA VAL A 42 8.58 -5.59 -4.22
C VAL A 42 7.86 -4.61 -5.13
N THR A 43 7.55 -5.06 -6.34
CA THR A 43 6.61 -4.40 -7.24
C THR A 43 5.30 -5.17 -7.24
N ALA A 44 4.21 -4.52 -6.82
CA ALA A 44 2.90 -5.15 -6.65
C ALA A 44 1.81 -4.42 -7.43
N GLN A 45 0.89 -5.19 -8.04
CA GLN A 45 -0.37 -4.67 -8.55
C GLN A 45 -1.30 -4.40 -7.37
N VAL A 46 -1.87 -3.20 -7.33
CA VAL A 46 -2.71 -2.71 -6.22
C VAL A 46 -3.85 -1.84 -6.77
N TYR A 47 -4.74 -1.44 -5.87
CA TYR A 47 -5.71 -0.38 -6.15
C TYR A 47 -5.42 0.86 -5.30
N ALA A 48 -5.23 2.01 -5.92
CA ALA A 48 -5.27 3.29 -5.21
C ALA A 48 -6.72 3.60 -4.80
N ILE A 49 -6.94 3.92 -3.52
CA ILE A 49 -8.29 4.13 -2.94
C ILE A 49 -8.46 5.49 -2.26
N ALA A 50 -7.37 6.13 -1.83
CA ALA A 50 -7.38 7.48 -1.26
C ALA A 50 -6.05 8.19 -1.53
N ARG A 51 -6.02 9.51 -1.34
CA ARG A 51 -4.82 10.35 -1.47
C ARG A 51 -4.69 11.29 -0.28
N ALA A 52 -3.44 11.64 0.04
CA ALA A 52 -3.06 12.68 0.98
C ALA A 52 -1.79 13.38 0.43
N PRO A 53 -1.41 14.57 0.91
CA PRO A 53 -0.21 15.24 0.40
C PRO A 53 1.05 14.35 0.47
N GLY A 54 1.63 14.01 -0.68
CA GLY A 54 2.81 13.14 -0.77
C GLY A 54 2.56 11.64 -0.61
N TYR A 55 1.30 11.20 -0.44
CA TYR A 55 0.97 9.80 -0.20
C TYR A 55 -0.26 9.32 -0.96
N VAL A 56 -0.25 8.04 -1.31
CA VAL A 56 -1.40 7.32 -1.85
C VAL A 56 -1.74 6.16 -0.93
N CYS A 57 -3.01 6.01 -0.59
CA CYS A 57 -3.50 4.81 0.08
C CYS A 57 -3.77 3.75 -0.98
N VAL A 58 -3.05 2.64 -0.89
CA VAL A 58 -3.19 1.49 -1.77
C VAL A 58 -3.81 0.32 -1.03
N ARG A 59 -4.68 -0.42 -1.73
CA ARG A 59 -5.24 -1.69 -1.30
C ARG A 59 -4.51 -2.83 -1.99
N GLN A 60 -3.86 -3.66 -1.18
CA GLN A 60 -3.21 -4.91 -1.57
C GLN A 60 -4.16 -6.08 -1.28
N ASP A 61 -4.45 -6.90 -2.28
CA ASP A 61 -5.20 -8.14 -2.08
C ASP A 61 -4.27 -9.21 -1.49
N ILE A 62 -4.70 -9.86 -0.39
CA ILE A 62 -3.91 -10.88 0.31
C ILE A 62 -4.66 -12.21 0.22
N ALA A 63 -4.03 -13.22 -0.37
CA ALA A 63 -4.64 -14.55 -0.53
C ALA A 63 -5.06 -15.13 0.83
N GLY A 64 -6.33 -15.55 0.93
CA GLY A 64 -6.90 -16.15 2.15
C GLY A 64 -7.12 -15.18 3.30
N ARG A 65 -7.07 -13.85 3.07
CA ARG A 65 -7.26 -12.82 4.11
C ARG A 65 -8.07 -11.62 3.59
N ALA A 66 -8.48 -10.76 4.52
CA ALA A 66 -8.98 -9.43 4.17
C ALA A 66 -7.88 -8.61 3.48
N PRO A 67 -8.23 -7.69 2.57
CA PRO A 67 -7.26 -6.84 1.91
C PRO A 67 -6.54 -5.93 2.92
N TRP A 68 -5.29 -5.61 2.60
CA TRP A 68 -4.44 -4.73 3.40
C TRP A 68 -4.40 -3.33 2.77
N ASN A 69 -4.60 -2.30 3.58
CA ASN A 69 -4.47 -0.91 3.15
C ASN A 69 -3.17 -0.32 3.69
N ALA A 70 -2.39 0.30 2.81
CA ALA A 70 -1.14 0.95 3.17
C ALA A 70 -1.07 2.34 2.55
N TRP A 71 -0.68 3.33 3.36
CA TRP A 71 -0.21 4.61 2.86
C TRP A 71 1.24 4.48 2.43
N VAL A 72 1.49 4.77 1.16
CA VAL A 72 2.82 4.71 0.54
C VAL A 72 3.15 6.06 -0.08
N PRO A 73 4.44 6.46 -0.12
CA PRO A 73 4.86 7.67 -0.81
C PRO A 73 4.37 7.69 -2.27
N GLU A 74 3.84 8.83 -2.72
CA GLU A 74 3.20 8.92 -4.03
C GLU A 74 4.17 8.67 -5.19
N GLU A 75 5.45 9.01 -5.02
CA GLU A 75 6.50 8.77 -6.02
C GLU A 75 6.76 7.28 -6.29
N ARG A 76 6.28 6.40 -5.41
CA ARG A 76 6.38 4.94 -5.55
C ARG A 76 5.19 4.31 -6.26
N VAL A 77 4.17 5.11 -6.62
CA VAL A 77 2.91 4.62 -7.17
C VAL A 77 2.72 5.10 -8.60
N LEU A 78 2.58 4.15 -9.52
CA LEU A 78 2.34 4.40 -10.93
C LEU A 78 0.90 3.98 -11.29
N PRO A 79 0.05 4.90 -11.80
CA PRO A 79 -1.27 4.54 -12.30
C PRO A 79 -1.20 3.56 -13.47
N VAL A 80 -2.15 2.63 -13.54
CA VAL A 80 -2.36 1.77 -14.72
C VAL A 80 -3.64 2.23 -15.41
N GLY A 81 -3.55 2.48 -16.71
CA GLY A 81 -4.66 2.90 -17.58
C GLY A 81 -5.75 1.86 -17.75
#